data_AF-A0A1U7I256-F1
#
_entry.id   AF-A0A1U7I256-F1
#
_cell.length_a   1.000
_cell.length_b   1.000
_cell.length_c   1.000
_cell.angle_alpha   90.00
_cell.angle_beta   90.00
_cell.angle_gamma   90.00
#
_symmetry.space_group_name_H-M   'P 1'
#
loop_
_entity.id
_entity.type
_entity.pdbx_description
1 polymer ?
#
loop_
_entity_poly.entity_id
_entity_poly.type
_entity_poly.pdbx_seq_one_letter_code
_entity_poly.pdbx_strand_id
1 'polypeptide(L)'
;MEIKFINTKVLKLSLVSASTLLFLVPSLGATALTRNLNDSAKDTSQIRDSSLVAQANCPSRRSRVDRTFETPNYYVTICSGDGRNSLGYYIGAAKDGSGGITVPLTRRSGDRYIAANGDTIYAVTPYELRVSRNGRTILNERILAVSGDDTFSARGCRNRESTFVTAETASYVISICGGDLPGSYVGESKTGSGRIRLPLQRYGRDRYVAVNGNTRYILTRNELRVTQNGETILRETVRNWN
;
A
#
# COMPACT_ATOMS: atom_id res chain seq x y z
N MET A 1 33.66 51.56 -20.92
CA MET A 1 35.11 51.35 -20.79
C MET A 1 35.35 49.86 -20.70
N GLU A 2 36.07 49.36 -21.71
CA GLU A 2 36.77 48.08 -21.88
C GLU A 2 36.09 46.73 -21.56
N ILE A 3 35.96 45.97 -22.64
CA ILE A 3 35.80 44.52 -22.75
C ILE A 3 37.13 43.85 -22.40
N LYS A 4 37.11 42.72 -21.67
CA LYS A 4 38.11 41.66 -21.79
C LYS A 4 37.46 40.28 -21.82
N PHE A 5 37.34 39.74 -23.03
CA PHE A 5 37.36 38.32 -23.33
C PHE A 5 38.80 37.79 -23.16
N ILE A 6 38.99 36.49 -22.90
CA ILE A 6 40.04 35.63 -23.49
C ILE A 6 39.83 34.14 -23.09
N ASN A 7 39.77 33.32 -24.15
CA ASN A 7 40.25 31.94 -24.40
C ASN A 7 39.90 30.77 -23.47
N THR A 8 39.09 29.80 -23.94
CA THR A 8 39.39 28.67 -24.86
C THR A 8 40.39 27.65 -24.33
N LYS A 9 39.90 26.44 -24.05
CA LYS A 9 40.53 25.20 -24.51
C LYS A 9 39.45 24.23 -25.02
N VAL A 10 39.42 24.12 -26.34
CA VAL A 10 38.88 22.98 -27.08
C VAL A 10 39.93 21.87 -26.95
N LEU A 11 39.52 20.64 -26.60
CA LEU A 11 40.30 19.47 -26.97
C LEU A 11 39.40 18.37 -27.55
N LYS A 12 39.89 17.87 -28.67
CA LYS A 12 39.23 17.05 -29.68
C LYS A 12 39.29 15.56 -29.32
N LEU A 13 38.29 14.87 -29.86
CA LEU A 13 38.10 13.44 -30.12
C LEU A 13 39.34 12.53 -30.12
N SER A 14 39.13 11.31 -29.65
CA SER A 14 39.55 10.11 -30.37
C SER A 14 38.40 9.09 -30.46
N LEU A 15 38.06 8.71 -31.69
CA LEU A 15 37.30 7.51 -32.04
C LEU A 15 38.22 6.29 -31.85
N VAL A 16 37.70 5.22 -31.25
CA VAL A 16 38.07 3.85 -31.62
C VAL A 16 36.80 3.02 -31.70
N SER A 17 36.46 2.64 -32.92
CA SER A 17 35.46 1.63 -33.26
C SER A 17 36.07 0.22 -33.12
N ALA A 18 35.31 -0.72 -32.57
CA ALA A 18 35.46 -2.14 -32.91
C ALA A 18 34.11 -2.83 -32.77
N SER A 19 33.51 -3.11 -33.93
CA SER A 19 32.30 -3.91 -34.11
C SER A 19 32.53 -5.35 -33.70
N THR A 20 31.58 -5.95 -32.99
CA THR A 20 31.25 -7.38 -33.12
C THR A 20 29.74 -7.54 -33.15
N LEU A 21 29.28 -8.23 -34.19
CA LEU A 21 27.90 -8.53 -34.54
C LEU A 21 27.55 -9.95 -34.06
N LEU A 22 26.26 -10.15 -33.74
CA LEU A 22 25.50 -11.40 -33.65
C LEU A 22 25.75 -12.23 -32.36
N PHE A 23 24.74 -12.53 -31.55
CA PHE A 23 23.60 -13.40 -31.89
C PHE A 23 22.34 -13.09 -31.08
N LEU A 24 21.21 -13.13 -31.78
CA LEU A 24 19.86 -13.29 -31.26
C LEU A 24 19.70 -14.69 -30.65
N VAL A 25 19.14 -14.76 -29.43
CA VAL A 25 18.31 -15.90 -29.04
C VAL A 25 17.15 -15.40 -28.17
N PRO A 26 15.90 -15.44 -28.64
CA PRO A 26 14.71 -15.50 -27.80
C PRO A 26 14.30 -16.98 -27.65
N SER A 27 14.06 -17.45 -26.43
CA SER A 27 13.30 -18.67 -26.07
C SER A 27 13.68 -19.04 -24.62
N LEU A 28 12.86 -19.61 -23.72
CA LEU A 28 11.50 -20.12 -23.70
C LEU A 28 10.90 -19.60 -22.37
N GLY A 29 9.61 -19.29 -22.29
CA GLY A 29 8.59 -20.29 -21.97
C GLY A 29 8.03 -20.02 -20.57
N ALA A 30 6.87 -19.40 -20.51
CA ALA A 30 6.09 -19.32 -19.28
C ALA A 30 5.65 -20.73 -18.89
N THR A 31 6.28 -21.31 -17.87
CA THR A 31 5.79 -22.56 -17.27
C THR A 31 4.62 -22.22 -16.37
N ALA A 32 3.41 -22.33 -16.90
CA ALA A 32 2.21 -22.53 -16.11
C ALA A 32 2.33 -23.92 -15.46
N LEU A 33 2.62 -23.97 -14.16
CA LEU A 33 2.48 -25.19 -13.38
C LEU A 33 1.07 -25.24 -12.79
N THR A 34 0.18 -25.88 -13.53
CA THR A 34 -0.97 -26.58 -12.96
C THR A 34 -0.48 -27.73 -12.10
N ARG A 35 -0.77 -27.70 -10.80
CA ARG A 35 -0.94 -28.92 -9.99
C ARG A 35 -2.21 -28.78 -9.16
N ASN A 36 -3.26 -29.41 -9.68
CA ASN A 36 -4.31 -29.99 -8.86
C ASN A 36 -3.71 -31.19 -8.12
N LEU A 37 -3.80 -31.19 -6.80
CA LEU A 37 -3.79 -32.40 -5.98
C LEU A 37 -4.83 -32.20 -4.87
N ASN A 38 -6.01 -32.77 -5.09
CA ASN A 38 -6.83 -33.26 -3.99
C ASN A 38 -6.11 -34.49 -3.44
N ASP A 39 -5.77 -34.49 -2.15
CA ASP A 39 -6.28 -35.52 -1.25
C ASP A 39 -6.06 -35.13 0.22
N SER A 40 -7.11 -35.37 1.00
CA SER A 40 -7.17 -35.17 2.43
C SER A 40 -6.43 -36.26 3.19
N ALA A 41 -5.74 -35.87 4.26
CA ALA A 41 -5.98 -36.35 5.64
C ALA A 41 -4.69 -36.42 6.47
N LYS A 42 -4.74 -35.76 7.63
CA LYS A 42 -4.13 -36.12 8.92
C LYS A 42 -2.62 -36.47 8.94
N ASP A 43 -1.84 -35.56 9.52
CA ASP A 43 -1.22 -35.72 10.85
C ASP A 43 0.12 -34.96 10.93
N THR A 44 0.24 -34.18 12.00
CA THR A 44 1.44 -33.64 12.66
C THR A 44 2.71 -33.47 11.84
N SER A 45 2.98 -32.23 11.41
CA SER A 45 4.35 -31.69 11.52
C SER A 45 4.31 -30.21 11.85
N GLN A 46 4.93 -29.90 12.98
CA GLN A 46 5.41 -28.58 13.30
C GLN A 46 6.38 -28.15 12.19
N ILE A 47 5.90 -27.35 11.24
CA ILE A 47 6.76 -26.54 10.38
C ILE A 47 6.25 -25.12 10.49
N ARG A 48 6.63 -24.44 11.58
CA ARG A 48 6.64 -22.98 11.62
C ARG A 48 7.96 -22.53 10.99
N ASP A 49 8.05 -22.74 9.69
CA ASP A 49 9.04 -22.05 8.87
C ASP A 49 8.39 -20.78 8.34
N SER A 50 8.85 -19.63 8.87
CA SER A 50 9.27 -18.46 8.08
C SER A 50 9.45 -17.24 9.01
N SER A 51 10.66 -17.15 9.54
CA SER A 51 11.54 -15.98 9.47
C SER A 51 10.91 -14.61 9.14
N LEU A 52 11.24 -13.62 9.99
CA LEU A 52 11.11 -12.15 9.80
C LEU A 52 9.79 -11.46 10.22
N VAL A 53 9.25 -11.80 11.40
CA VAL A 53 8.66 -10.74 12.24
C VAL A 53 9.81 -10.18 13.06
N ALA A 54 10.40 -9.06 12.62
CA ALA A 54 11.11 -8.22 13.57
C ALA A 54 10.11 -7.90 14.69
N GLN A 55 10.31 -8.50 15.86
CA GLN A 55 9.42 -8.44 17.02
C GLN A 55 9.33 -7.00 17.54
N ALA A 56 8.54 -6.17 16.86
CA ALA A 56 8.13 -4.90 17.41
C ALA A 56 7.08 -5.17 18.50
N ASN A 57 7.54 -5.27 19.74
CA ASN A 57 6.66 -5.35 20.89
C ASN A 57 5.90 -4.02 21.01
N CYS A 58 4.57 -4.09 21.02
CA CYS A 58 3.75 -2.90 21.21
C CYS A 58 4.06 -2.25 22.58
N PRO A 59 4.07 -0.91 22.69
CA PRO A 59 4.55 -0.20 23.90
C PRO A 59 3.75 -0.48 25.16
N SER A 60 2.54 -1.01 25.00
CA SER A 60 1.59 -1.22 26.07
C SER A 60 1.14 -2.68 26.08
N ARG A 61 1.06 -3.29 27.27
CA ARG A 61 0.55 -4.66 27.44
C ARG A 61 -0.90 -4.83 26.98
N ARG A 62 -1.65 -3.74 26.90
CA ARG A 62 -3.03 -3.71 26.38
C ARG A 62 -3.08 -3.49 24.87
N SER A 63 -1.97 -3.06 24.27
CA SER A 63 -1.84 -2.87 22.84
C SER A 63 -1.38 -4.17 22.19
N ARG A 64 -1.92 -4.46 21.00
CA ARG A 64 -1.56 -5.63 20.19
C ARG A 64 -1.10 -5.19 18.82
N VAL A 65 -0.32 -6.02 18.15
CA VAL A 65 0.03 -5.78 16.75
C VAL A 65 -1.25 -5.88 15.92
N ASP A 66 -1.58 -4.79 15.23
CA ASP A 66 -2.69 -4.74 14.28
C ASP A 66 -2.21 -5.13 12.88
N ARG A 67 -1.07 -4.58 12.46
CA ARG A 67 -0.49 -4.81 11.14
C ARG A 67 1.02 -4.62 11.12
N THR A 68 1.66 -5.25 10.15
CA THR A 68 3.06 -5.05 9.81
C THR A 68 3.18 -4.83 8.30
N PHE A 69 4.02 -3.86 7.92
CA PHE A 69 4.37 -3.54 6.56
C PHE A 69 5.87 -3.74 6.39
N GLU A 70 6.25 -4.39 5.32
CA GLU A 70 7.64 -4.62 4.97
C GLU A 70 8.00 -3.76 3.75
N THR A 71 9.14 -3.07 3.80
CA THR A 71 9.73 -2.35 2.68
C THR A 71 11.10 -2.96 2.36
N PRO A 72 11.83 -2.48 1.32
CA PRO A 72 13.20 -2.91 1.08
C PRO A 72 14.12 -2.69 2.30
N ASN A 73 13.97 -1.56 3.01
CA ASN A 73 14.90 -1.17 4.08
C ASN A 73 14.29 -1.15 5.49
N TYR A 74 12.97 -1.25 5.64
CA TYR A 74 12.29 -1.08 6.93
C TYR A 74 11.20 -2.13 7.17
N TYR A 75 10.95 -2.38 8.45
CA TYR A 75 9.69 -2.93 8.96
C TYR A 75 8.90 -1.82 9.64
N VAL A 76 7.61 -1.75 9.38
CA VAL A 76 6.69 -0.83 10.05
C VAL A 76 5.59 -1.64 10.71
N THR A 77 5.52 -1.61 12.03
CA THR A 77 4.47 -2.27 12.81
C THR A 77 3.51 -1.24 13.36
N ILE A 78 2.22 -1.47 13.12
CA ILE A 78 1.13 -0.71 13.71
C ILE A 78 0.55 -1.49 14.87
N CYS A 79 0.46 -0.81 16.00
CA CYS A 79 -0.08 -1.32 17.24
C CYS A 79 -1.44 -0.68 17.52
N SER A 80 -2.35 -1.45 18.11
CA SER A 80 -3.68 -0.99 18.52
C SER A 80 -3.61 0.12 19.57
N GLY A 81 -4.72 0.82 19.76
CA GLY A 81 -4.85 1.81 20.83
C GLY A 81 -4.76 1.24 22.23
N ASP A 82 -4.46 2.12 23.19
CA ASP A 82 -4.62 1.87 24.61
C ASP A 82 -5.28 3.07 25.31
N GLY A 83 -5.35 3.05 26.65
CA GLY A 83 -5.97 4.13 27.43
C GLY A 83 -5.23 5.48 27.36
N ARG A 84 -3.98 5.52 26.87
CA ARG A 84 -3.20 6.75 26.71
C ARG A 84 -3.22 7.23 25.26
N ASN A 85 -3.08 6.33 24.31
CA ASN A 85 -3.08 6.61 22.88
C ASN A 85 -4.16 5.77 22.21
N SER A 86 -5.37 6.30 22.15
CA SER A 86 -6.53 5.58 21.62
C SER A 86 -6.40 5.18 20.15
N LEU A 87 -5.60 5.92 19.37
CA LEU A 87 -5.33 5.60 17.96
C LEU A 87 -4.27 4.51 17.78
N GLY A 88 -3.42 4.28 18.80
CA GLY A 88 -2.34 3.31 18.79
C GLY A 88 -0.97 3.90 18.47
N TYR A 89 -0.05 3.04 18.04
CA TYR A 89 1.35 3.39 17.85
C TYR A 89 1.86 2.95 16.48
N TYR A 90 2.76 3.76 15.94
CA TYR A 90 3.58 3.45 14.78
C TYR A 90 4.98 3.07 15.28
N ILE A 91 5.47 1.91 14.86
CA ILE A 91 6.81 1.43 15.16
C ILE A 91 7.56 1.23 13.84
N GLY A 92 8.58 2.02 13.57
CA GLY A 92 9.47 1.81 12.43
C GLY A 92 10.79 1.20 12.90
N ALA A 93 11.29 0.19 12.18
CA ALA A 93 12.59 -0.43 12.45
C ALA A 93 13.36 -0.61 11.14
N ALA A 94 14.60 -0.14 11.10
CA ALA A 94 15.48 -0.36 9.95
C ALA A 94 15.98 -1.81 9.94
N LYS A 95 16.03 -2.43 8.76
CA LYS A 95 16.43 -3.83 8.57
C LYS A 95 17.92 -4.06 8.76
N ASP A 96 18.72 -3.02 8.55
CA ASP A 96 20.16 -3.02 8.79
C ASP A 96 20.53 -2.86 10.28
N GLY A 97 19.54 -2.70 11.15
CA GLY A 97 19.75 -2.49 12.58
C GLY A 97 20.20 -1.06 12.95
N SER A 98 20.20 -0.12 12.00
CA SER A 98 20.59 1.29 12.24
C SER A 98 19.67 2.03 13.22
N GLY A 99 18.55 1.43 13.60
CA GLY A 99 17.71 1.88 14.69
C GLY A 99 16.22 1.73 14.39
N GLY A 100 15.42 2.39 15.23
CA GLY A 100 13.97 2.40 15.09
C GLY A 100 13.34 3.55 15.83
N ILE A 101 12.03 3.69 15.65
CA ILE A 101 11.21 4.72 16.27
C ILE A 101 9.91 4.10 16.73
N THR A 102 9.42 4.56 17.89
CA THR A 102 8.05 4.29 18.31
C THR A 102 7.37 5.61 18.65
N VAL A 103 6.28 5.92 17.95
CA VAL A 103 5.54 7.19 18.08
C VAL A 103 4.04 6.95 18.06
N PRO A 104 3.26 7.76 18.79
CA PRO A 104 1.81 7.64 18.75
C PRO A 104 1.27 8.02 17.37
N LEU A 105 0.21 7.31 16.96
CA LEU A 105 -0.53 7.69 15.75
C LEU A 105 -1.29 8.99 15.99
N THR A 106 -1.18 9.92 15.05
CA THR A 106 -1.94 11.17 15.04
C THR A 106 -3.19 11.06 14.18
N ARG A 107 -3.20 10.16 13.20
CA ARG A 107 -4.37 9.87 12.37
C ARG A 107 -4.38 8.43 11.88
N ARG A 108 -5.56 7.83 11.91
CA ARG A 108 -5.84 6.51 11.33
C ARG A 108 -7.07 6.64 10.42
N SER A 109 -6.93 6.24 9.16
CA SER A 109 -8.00 6.32 8.18
C SER A 109 -7.92 5.09 7.28
N GLY A 110 -8.71 4.08 7.61
CA GLY A 110 -8.64 2.80 6.91
C GLY A 110 -7.26 2.16 7.06
N ASP A 111 -6.58 1.99 5.93
CA ASP A 111 -5.23 1.41 5.88
C ASP A 111 -4.11 2.46 5.81
N ARG A 112 -4.47 3.74 5.96
CA ARG A 112 -3.52 4.84 6.08
C ARG A 112 -3.28 5.18 7.54
N TYR A 113 -2.02 5.11 7.94
CA TYR A 113 -1.55 5.38 9.28
C TYR A 113 -0.59 6.54 9.25
N ILE A 114 -0.82 7.54 10.10
CA ILE A 114 0.02 8.74 10.20
C ILE A 114 0.47 8.90 11.64
N ALA A 115 1.77 9.07 11.84
CA ALA A 115 2.38 9.47 13.09
C ALA A 115 3.26 10.71 12.87
N ALA A 116 3.54 11.45 13.95
CA ALA A 116 4.39 12.63 13.90
C ALA A 116 5.36 12.67 15.09
N ASN A 117 6.57 13.18 14.85
CA ASN A 117 7.56 13.49 15.88
C ASN A 117 8.26 14.80 15.51
N GLY A 118 7.89 15.88 16.20
CA GLY A 118 8.24 17.25 15.78
C GLY A 118 7.76 17.51 14.34
N ASP A 119 8.66 18.04 13.51
CA ASP A 119 8.36 18.35 12.10
C ASP A 119 8.47 17.15 11.15
N THR A 120 8.69 15.93 11.69
CA THR A 120 8.76 14.70 10.90
C THR A 120 7.43 13.96 10.92
N ILE A 121 6.86 13.73 9.75
CA ILE A 121 5.61 12.98 9.53
C ILE A 121 5.96 11.62 8.92
N TYR A 122 5.44 10.57 9.53
CA TYR A 122 5.54 9.19 9.08
C TYR A 122 4.17 8.76 8.57
N ALA A 123 4.08 8.35 7.32
CA ALA A 123 2.85 7.85 6.73
C ALA A 123 3.11 6.47 6.12
N VAL A 124 2.31 5.47 6.50
CA VAL A 124 2.34 4.16 5.87
C VAL A 124 0.95 3.80 5.36
N THR A 125 0.93 3.20 4.18
CA THR A 125 -0.22 2.58 3.51
C THR A 125 0.18 1.19 3.04
N PRO A 126 -0.75 0.36 2.52
CA PRO A 126 -0.39 -0.91 1.90
C PRO A 126 0.51 -0.80 0.65
N TYR A 127 0.79 0.41 0.14
CA TYR A 127 1.51 0.63 -1.12
C TYR A 127 2.84 1.33 -0.93
N GLU A 128 2.87 2.31 -0.03
CA GLU A 128 4.07 3.09 0.24
C GLU A 128 4.24 3.40 1.72
N LEU A 129 5.51 3.46 2.12
CA LEU A 129 6.03 4.15 3.28
C LEU A 129 6.59 5.49 2.82
N ARG A 130 6.08 6.58 3.40
CA ARG A 130 6.55 7.94 3.14
C ARG A 130 6.92 8.64 4.44
N VAL A 131 8.13 9.19 4.50
CA VAL A 131 8.59 10.04 5.60
C VAL A 131 8.88 11.43 5.05
N SER A 132 8.34 12.44 5.71
CA SER A 132 8.54 13.84 5.33
C SER A 132 9.03 14.65 6.52
N ARG A 133 9.97 15.57 6.32
CA ARG A 133 10.47 16.50 7.34
C ARG A 133 10.36 17.92 6.80
N ASN A 134 9.80 18.85 7.57
CA ASN A 134 9.56 20.23 7.15
C ASN A 134 8.81 20.32 5.80
N GLY A 135 7.81 19.44 5.62
CA GLY A 135 7.01 19.35 4.39
C GLY A 135 7.71 18.72 3.17
N ARG A 136 8.99 18.38 3.25
CA ARG A 136 9.74 17.72 2.16
C ARG A 136 9.80 16.21 2.38
N THR A 137 9.49 15.42 1.36
CA THR A 137 9.67 13.96 1.41
C THR A 137 11.17 13.63 1.47
N ILE A 138 11.57 12.91 2.51
CA ILE A 138 12.96 12.45 2.71
C ILE A 138 13.10 10.94 2.54
N LEU A 139 11.98 10.20 2.58
CA LEU A 139 11.92 8.77 2.28
C LEU A 139 10.62 8.47 1.53
N ASN A 140 10.73 7.67 0.47
CA ASN A 140 9.59 7.06 -0.18
C ASN A 140 9.95 5.65 -0.62
N GLU A 141 9.34 4.64 -0.03
CA GLU A 141 9.57 3.24 -0.35
C GLU A 141 8.26 2.53 -0.63
N ARG A 142 8.28 1.61 -1.61
CA ARG A 142 7.16 0.71 -1.84
C ARG A 142 7.05 -0.32 -0.72
N ILE A 143 5.83 -0.75 -0.43
CA ILE A 143 5.60 -1.92 0.42
C ILE A 143 5.82 -3.20 -0.41
N LEU A 144 6.58 -4.14 0.15
CA LEU A 144 6.84 -5.48 -0.38
C LEU A 144 5.83 -6.51 0.15
N ALA A 145 5.46 -6.39 1.42
CA ALA A 145 4.50 -7.29 2.06
C ALA A 145 3.70 -6.56 3.16
N VAL A 146 2.47 -7.03 3.38
CA VAL A 146 1.61 -6.60 4.49
C VAL A 146 1.13 -7.85 5.22
N SER A 147 1.21 -7.86 6.54
CA SER A 147 0.67 -8.92 7.40
C SER A 147 -0.12 -8.32 8.56
N GLY A 148 -1.09 -9.06 9.11
CA GLY A 148 -1.94 -8.59 10.20
C GLY A 148 -3.31 -9.27 10.22
N ASP A 149 -4.14 -8.91 11.21
CA ASP A 149 -5.50 -9.46 11.34
C ASP A 149 -6.41 -8.86 10.25
N ASP A 150 -6.46 -9.58 9.13
CA ASP A 150 -7.30 -9.31 7.98
C ASP A 150 -8.64 -10.05 8.08
N THR A 151 -9.12 -10.38 9.28
CA THR A 151 -10.45 -10.99 9.39
C THR A 151 -11.52 -10.01 8.88
N PHE A 152 -12.05 -10.35 7.71
CA PHE A 152 -13.10 -9.61 7.04
C PHE A 152 -14.46 -10.13 7.47
N SER A 153 -15.37 -9.22 7.73
CA SER A 153 -16.79 -9.53 7.81
C SER A 153 -17.32 -9.97 6.44
N ALA A 154 -18.46 -10.67 6.44
CA ALA A 154 -19.17 -11.08 5.22
C ALA A 154 -19.54 -9.91 4.27
N ARG A 155 -19.47 -8.65 4.74
CA ARG A 155 -19.76 -7.43 3.95
C ARG A 155 -18.52 -6.76 3.35
N GLY A 156 -17.36 -7.40 3.46
CA GLY A 156 -16.11 -6.90 2.88
C GLY A 156 -15.39 -5.83 3.72
N CYS A 157 -15.93 -5.40 4.86
CA CYS A 157 -15.18 -4.57 5.82
C CYS A 157 -14.48 -5.45 6.86
N ARG A 158 -13.41 -4.96 7.49
CA ARG A 158 -12.73 -5.72 8.56
C ARG A 158 -13.63 -5.82 9.80
N ASN A 159 -13.40 -6.81 10.66
CA ASN A 159 -14.22 -7.06 11.86
C ASN A 159 -14.35 -5.88 12.84
N ARG A 160 -13.47 -4.88 12.76
CA ARG A 160 -13.51 -3.65 13.58
C ARG A 160 -13.90 -2.40 12.77
N GLU A 161 -14.42 -2.59 11.57
CA GLU A 161 -14.85 -1.50 10.71
C GLU A 161 -16.35 -1.56 10.47
N SER A 162 -16.96 -0.38 10.50
CA SER A 162 -18.31 -0.14 10.03
C SER A 162 -18.31 0.00 8.51
N THR A 163 -19.39 -0.45 7.88
CA THR A 163 -19.69 -0.17 6.48
C THR A 163 -20.50 1.11 6.39
N PHE A 164 -19.97 2.10 5.66
CA PHE A 164 -20.64 3.38 5.41
C PHE A 164 -21.51 3.36 4.16
N VAL A 165 -21.03 2.67 3.13
CA VAL A 165 -21.75 2.49 1.85
C VAL A 165 -21.43 1.10 1.32
N THR A 166 -22.43 0.43 0.75
CA THR A 166 -22.27 -0.70 -0.15
C THR A 166 -22.91 -0.37 -1.49
N ALA A 167 -22.11 -0.40 -2.54
CA ALA A 167 -22.55 -0.18 -3.91
C ALA A 167 -22.33 -1.44 -4.74
N GLU A 168 -23.30 -1.79 -5.58
CA GLU A 168 -23.16 -2.89 -6.51
C GLU A 168 -23.25 -2.42 -7.95
N THR A 169 -22.36 -2.95 -8.78
CA THR A 169 -22.40 -2.77 -10.24
C THR A 169 -22.70 -4.11 -10.92
N ALA A 170 -22.55 -4.14 -12.25
CA ALA A 170 -22.67 -5.38 -13.01
C ALA A 170 -21.61 -6.41 -12.57
N SER A 171 -20.37 -5.94 -12.37
CA SER A 171 -19.22 -6.83 -12.15
C SER A 171 -18.64 -6.76 -10.75
N TYR A 172 -18.98 -5.74 -9.95
CA TYR A 172 -18.31 -5.47 -8.67
C TYR A 172 -19.29 -5.23 -7.51
N VAL A 173 -18.82 -5.57 -6.32
CA VAL A 173 -19.37 -5.08 -5.04
C VAL A 173 -18.31 -4.16 -4.43
N ILE A 174 -18.72 -2.96 -4.05
CA ILE A 174 -17.85 -1.94 -3.50
C ILE A 174 -18.37 -1.58 -2.11
N SER A 175 -17.53 -1.75 -1.09
CA SER A 175 -17.82 -1.35 0.28
C SER A 175 -16.91 -0.21 0.70
N ILE A 176 -17.50 0.86 1.23
CA ILE A 176 -16.77 1.92 1.92
C ILE A 176 -16.72 1.58 3.41
N CYS A 177 -15.52 1.34 3.91
CA CYS A 177 -15.28 0.88 5.27
C CYS A 177 -14.58 1.94 6.11
N GLY A 178 -14.78 1.94 7.42
CA GLY A 178 -14.06 2.83 8.33
C GLY A 178 -14.44 2.62 9.80
N GLY A 179 -13.94 3.50 10.67
CA GLY A 179 -14.35 3.55 12.08
C GLY A 179 -15.45 4.59 12.26
N ASP A 180 -15.12 5.69 12.93
CA ASP A 180 -16.01 6.85 13.09
C ASP A 180 -16.25 7.61 11.76
N LEU A 181 -15.31 7.49 10.83
CA LEU A 181 -15.34 8.13 9.51
C LEU A 181 -14.97 7.15 8.39
N PRO A 182 -15.44 7.38 7.15
CA PRO A 182 -15.02 6.60 5.98
C PRO A 182 -13.49 6.62 5.82
N GLY A 183 -12.88 5.44 5.71
CA GLY A 183 -11.43 5.29 5.69
C GLY A 183 -10.89 4.52 4.49
N SER A 184 -11.63 3.53 4.00
CA SER A 184 -11.18 2.59 2.98
C SER A 184 -12.22 2.37 1.90
N TYR A 185 -11.74 2.25 0.67
CA TYR A 185 -12.45 1.71 -0.47
C TYR A 185 -12.13 0.22 -0.57
N VAL A 186 -13.12 -0.65 -0.54
CA VAL A 186 -12.97 -2.09 -0.78
C VAL A 186 -13.75 -2.44 -2.04
N GLY A 187 -13.07 -2.96 -3.06
CA GLY A 187 -13.71 -3.44 -4.28
C GLY A 187 -13.50 -4.94 -4.42
N GLU A 188 -14.57 -5.66 -4.72
CA GLU A 188 -14.55 -7.11 -4.91
C GLU A 188 -15.22 -7.45 -6.23
N SER A 189 -14.56 -8.29 -7.03
CA SER A 189 -15.14 -8.82 -8.25
C SER A 189 -16.19 -9.88 -7.93
N LYS A 190 -17.36 -9.79 -8.57
CA LYS A 190 -18.44 -10.79 -8.44
C LYS A 190 -18.06 -12.16 -9.02
N THR A 191 -17.05 -12.21 -9.89
CA THR A 191 -16.52 -13.47 -10.43
C THR A 191 -15.45 -14.10 -9.53
N GLY A 192 -15.13 -13.48 -8.39
CA GLY A 192 -14.06 -13.94 -7.49
C GLY A 192 -12.65 -13.66 -8.01
N SER A 193 -12.50 -12.97 -9.14
CA SER A 193 -11.21 -12.70 -9.79
C SER A 193 -10.27 -11.77 -9.02
N GLY A 194 -10.69 -11.25 -7.86
CA GLY A 194 -9.83 -10.47 -7.00
C GLY A 194 -10.59 -9.46 -6.15
N ARG A 195 -9.88 -9.01 -5.11
CA ARG A 195 -10.33 -8.00 -4.18
C ARG A 195 -9.23 -6.98 -3.94
N ILE A 196 -9.62 -5.72 -3.89
CA ILE A 196 -8.72 -4.60 -3.59
C ILE A 196 -9.22 -3.85 -2.37
N ARG A 197 -8.29 -3.25 -1.64
CA ARG A 197 -8.58 -2.38 -0.52
C ARG A 197 -7.62 -1.22 -0.51
N LEU A 198 -8.16 -0.02 -0.70
CA LEU A 198 -7.39 1.21 -0.86
C LEU A 198 -7.78 2.21 0.24
N PRO A 199 -6.85 2.98 0.80
CA PRO A 199 -7.22 4.10 1.65
C PRO A 199 -7.96 5.16 0.82
N LEU A 200 -9.02 5.73 1.39
CA LEU A 200 -9.70 6.87 0.79
C LEU A 200 -8.79 8.10 0.86
N GLN A 201 -8.67 8.79 -0.27
CA GLN A 201 -7.98 10.07 -0.38
C GLN A 201 -8.94 11.24 -0.18
N ARG A 202 -10.18 11.10 -0.67
CA ARG A 202 -11.25 12.09 -0.51
C ARG A 202 -12.59 11.38 -0.42
N TYR A 203 -13.49 11.91 0.38
CA TYR A 203 -14.89 11.49 0.41
C TYR A 203 -15.80 12.69 0.64
N GLY A 204 -17.05 12.55 0.21
CA GLY A 204 -18.15 13.49 0.41
C GLY A 204 -19.47 12.71 0.39
N ARG A 205 -20.59 13.43 0.40
CA ARG A 205 -21.93 12.84 0.60
C ARG A 205 -22.22 11.60 -0.26
N ASP A 206 -21.91 11.67 -1.56
CA ASP A 206 -22.15 10.56 -2.51
C ASP A 206 -20.94 10.34 -3.43
N ARG A 207 -19.72 10.62 -2.94
CA ARG A 207 -18.50 10.49 -3.73
C ARG A 207 -17.34 10.02 -2.89
N TYR A 208 -16.71 8.93 -3.30
CA TYR A 208 -15.56 8.35 -2.64
C TYR A 208 -14.43 8.18 -3.66
N VAL A 209 -13.23 8.61 -3.28
CA VAL A 209 -12.05 8.60 -4.15
C VAL A 209 -10.91 7.88 -3.46
N ALA A 210 -10.42 6.82 -4.11
CA ALA A 210 -9.19 6.15 -3.74
C ALA A 210 -8.18 6.22 -4.90
N VAL A 211 -6.89 6.16 -4.56
CA VAL A 211 -5.80 6.23 -5.54
C VAL A 211 -4.77 5.17 -5.17
N ASN A 212 -4.30 4.44 -6.17
CA ASN A 212 -3.16 3.54 -6.10
C ASN A 212 -2.22 3.82 -7.28
N GLY A 213 -1.09 4.47 -7.01
CA GLY A 213 -0.16 4.93 -8.04
C GLY A 213 -0.83 5.84 -9.08
N ASN A 214 -0.75 5.44 -10.34
CA ASN A 214 -1.38 6.13 -11.50
C ASN A 214 -2.85 5.76 -11.70
N THR A 215 -3.42 4.92 -10.83
CA THR A 215 -4.80 4.42 -10.95
C THR A 215 -5.69 5.09 -9.91
N ARG A 216 -6.80 5.66 -10.38
CA ARG A 216 -7.78 6.41 -9.59
C ARG A 216 -9.13 5.72 -9.65
N TYR A 217 -9.70 5.49 -8.48
CA TYR A 217 -11.00 4.83 -8.30
C TYR A 217 -11.97 5.86 -7.76
N ILE A 218 -13.08 6.07 -8.46
CA ILE A 218 -14.14 7.00 -8.09
C ILE A 218 -15.44 6.20 -8.01
N LEU A 219 -16.02 6.18 -6.82
CA LEU A 219 -17.38 5.68 -6.60
C LEU A 219 -18.30 6.86 -6.35
N THR A 220 -19.44 6.86 -7.05
CA THR A 220 -20.56 7.75 -6.80
C THR A 220 -21.86 6.95 -6.76
N ARG A 221 -22.97 7.59 -6.35
CA ARG A 221 -24.30 6.96 -6.37
C ARG A 221 -24.70 6.38 -7.73
N ASN A 222 -24.15 6.93 -8.83
CA ASN A 222 -24.56 6.58 -10.18
C ASN A 222 -23.53 5.71 -10.92
N GLU A 223 -22.24 5.86 -10.59
CA GLU A 223 -21.18 5.17 -11.32
C GLU A 223 -19.99 4.76 -10.44
N LEU A 224 -19.42 3.60 -10.79
CA LEU A 224 -18.04 3.25 -10.54
C LEU A 224 -17.20 3.64 -11.76
N ARG A 225 -16.11 4.39 -11.54
CA ARG A 225 -15.15 4.75 -12.58
C ARG A 225 -13.72 4.49 -12.12
N VAL A 226 -12.95 3.78 -12.94
CA VAL A 226 -11.52 3.55 -12.74
C VAL A 226 -10.75 4.17 -13.90
N THR A 227 -9.79 5.01 -13.56
CA THR A 227 -8.94 5.71 -14.51
C THR A 227 -7.50 5.34 -14.25
N GLN A 228 -6.75 4.91 -15.27
CA GLN A 228 -5.33 4.58 -15.17
C GLN A 228 -4.57 5.42 -16.19
N ASN A 229 -3.48 6.08 -15.77
CA ASN A 229 -2.71 6.99 -16.64
C ASN A 229 -3.55 8.10 -17.30
N GLY A 230 -4.65 8.51 -16.66
CA GLY A 230 -5.57 9.52 -17.22
C GLY A 230 -6.67 8.95 -18.13
N GLU A 231 -6.58 7.68 -18.53
CA GLU A 231 -7.57 7.01 -19.38
C GLU A 231 -8.58 6.22 -18.55
N THR A 232 -9.86 6.25 -18.94
CA THR A 232 -10.89 5.47 -18.24
C THR A 232 -10.87 4.03 -18.73
N ILE A 233 -10.46 3.12 -17.85
CA ILE A 233 -10.34 1.68 -18.15
C ILE A 233 -11.57 0.88 -17.67
N LEU A 234 -12.37 1.46 -16.78
CA LEU A 234 -13.62 0.88 -16.32
C LEU A 234 -14.64 1.98 -16.03
N ARG A 235 -15.86 1.78 -16.51
CA ARG A 235 -17.02 2.60 -16.15
C ARG A 235 -18.26 1.71 -16.08
N GLU A 236 -18.85 1.60 -14.90
CA GLU A 236 -20.07 0.81 -14.69
C GLU A 236 -21.10 1.61 -13.90
N THR A 237 -22.37 1.42 -14.26
CA THR A 237 -23.50 1.98 -13.51
C THR A 237 -23.64 1.26 -12.17
N VAL A 238 -23.85 2.04 -11.11
CA VAL A 238 -24.25 1.50 -9.81
C VAL A 238 -25.73 1.13 -9.86
N ARG A 239 -26.03 -0.14 -9.63
CA ARG A 239 -27.38 -0.72 -9.63
C ARG A 239 -28.03 -0.70 -8.27
N ASN A 240 -27.22 -0.79 -7.21
CA ASN A 240 -27.69 -0.78 -5.82
C ASN A 240 -26.75 0.08 -4.98
N TRP A 241 -27.30 0.91 -4.08
CA TRP A 241 -26.56 1.81 -3.19
C TRP A 241 -27.22 1.79 -1.81
N ASN A 242 -26.53 1.22 -0.83
CA ASN A 242 -26.98 1.11 0.56
C ASN A 242 -26.00 1.76 1.53
#